data_AF-S7XSC6-F1
#
_entry.id   AF-S7XSC6-F1
#
_cell.length_a   1.000
_cell.length_b   1.000
_cell.length_c   1.000
_cell.angle_alpha   90.00
_cell.angle_beta   90.00
_cell.angle_gamma   90.00
#
_symmetry.space_group_name_H-M   'P 1'
#
loop_
_entity.id
_entity.type
_entity.pdbx_description
1 polymer ?
#
loop_
_entity_poly.entity_id
_entity_poly.type
_entity_poly.pdbx_seq_one_letter_code
_entity_poly.pdbx_strand_id
1 'polypeptide(L)'
;MFIKQILEFFNTQIITMKAKRTDLIVPFSFGMGLLSFKSHQFIKDIFTNTLKSLYFYMSKPFSIGDKIKISGKEGTVQDINYNYIVLRKKDGYVYIPIFSLFSSVIEVNK
;
A
#
# COMPACT_ATOMS: atom_id res chain seq x y z
N MET A 1 6.47 -4.88 7.48
CA MET A 1 6.74 -6.12 6.71
C MET A 1 8.15 -6.10 6.09
N PHE A 2 8.54 -5.05 5.36
CA PHE A 2 9.87 -4.92 4.73
C PHE A 2 11.06 -4.93 5.74
N ILE A 3 10.97 -4.13 6.82
CA ILE A 3 12.02 -4.09 7.87
C ILE A 3 12.25 -5.47 8.52
N LYS A 4 11.17 -6.23 8.78
CA LYS A 4 11.28 -7.59 9.32
C LYS A 4 12.03 -8.53 8.37
N GLN A 5 11.80 -8.42 7.06
CA GLN A 5 12.53 -9.20 6.05
C GLN A 5 14.01 -8.87 5.98
N ILE A 6 14.37 -7.59 6.12
CA ILE A 6 15.77 -7.18 6.22
C ILE A 6 16.42 -7.81 7.45
N LEU A 7 15.77 -7.73 8.62
CA LEU A 7 16.27 -8.31 9.86
C LEU A 7 16.39 -9.84 9.79
N GLU A 8 15.41 -10.52 9.21
CA GLU A 8 15.46 -11.97 8.99
C GLU A 8 16.60 -12.37 8.06
N PHE A 9 16.83 -11.62 6.98
CA PHE A 9 17.98 -11.85 6.09
C PHE A 9 19.30 -11.76 6.87
N PHE A 10 19.51 -10.71 7.67
CA PHE A 10 20.74 -10.56 8.45
C PHE A 10 20.89 -11.68 9.48
N ASN A 11 19.82 -12.10 10.15
CA ASN A 11 19.85 -13.23 11.08
C ASN A 11 20.24 -14.55 10.39
N THR A 12 19.71 -14.83 9.20
CA THR A 12 20.08 -16.03 8.43
C THR A 12 21.54 -16.00 7.97
N GLN A 13 22.05 -14.85 7.54
CA GLN A 13 23.47 -14.73 7.13
C GLN A 13 24.44 -14.95 8.31
N ILE A 14 24.09 -14.48 9.51
CA ILE A 14 24.91 -14.71 10.71
C ILE A 14 25.03 -16.22 11.02
N ILE A 15 23.97 -17.00 10.76
CA ILE A 15 23.98 -18.46 10.96
C ILE A 15 24.85 -19.15 9.90
N THR A 16 24.74 -18.76 8.63
CA THR A 16 25.52 -19.36 7.53
C THR A 16 27.00 -18.96 7.54
N MET A 17 27.36 -17.82 8.12
CA MET A 17 28.76 -17.41 8.32
C MET A 17 29.57 -18.34 9.24
N LYS A 18 28.91 -19.19 10.03
CA LYS A 18 29.57 -20.25 10.82
C LYS A 18 29.89 -21.51 10.00
N ALA A 19 29.41 -21.61 8.77
CA ALA A 19 29.61 -22.74 7.86
C ALA A 19 30.76 -22.49 6.85
N LYS A 20 31.15 -23.52 6.09
CA LYS A 20 32.29 -23.48 5.15
C LYS A 20 32.08 -22.43 4.06
N ARG A 21 33.16 -21.77 3.61
CA ARG A 21 33.12 -20.59 2.71
C ARG A 21 32.34 -20.78 1.40
N THR A 22 32.29 -21.99 0.86
CA THR A 22 31.55 -22.35 -0.37
C THR A 22 30.03 -22.40 -0.16
N ASP A 23 29.59 -22.69 1.07
CA ASP A 23 28.17 -22.81 1.43
C ASP A 23 27.53 -21.43 1.68
N LEU A 24 28.34 -20.37 1.72
CA LEU A 24 27.91 -18.99 1.97
C LEU A 24 27.55 -18.21 0.70
N ILE A 25 28.24 -18.48 -0.42
CA ILE A 25 28.14 -17.64 -1.64
C ILE A 25 26.74 -17.74 -2.27
N VAL A 26 26.18 -18.94 -2.35
CA VAL A 26 24.87 -19.17 -2.98
C VAL A 26 23.72 -18.59 -2.13
N PRO A 27 23.61 -18.88 -0.81
CA PRO A 27 22.57 -18.28 0.03
C PRO A 27 22.68 -16.76 0.15
N PHE A 28 23.90 -16.21 0.16
CA PHE A 28 24.12 -14.77 0.18
C PHE A 28 23.65 -14.09 -1.11
N SER A 29 24.06 -14.61 -2.27
CA SER A 29 23.65 -14.07 -3.57
C SER A 29 22.13 -14.13 -3.76
N PHE A 30 21.52 -15.26 -3.37
CA PHE A 30 20.08 -15.43 -3.43
C PHE A 30 19.34 -14.46 -2.50
N GLY A 31 19.79 -14.31 -1.26
CA GLY A 31 19.17 -13.39 -0.32
C GLY A 31 19.35 -11.91 -0.73
N MET A 32 20.50 -11.52 -1.28
CA MET A 32 20.71 -10.19 -1.87
C MET A 32 19.78 -9.92 -3.07
N GLY A 33 19.56 -10.93 -3.92
CA GLY A 33 18.60 -10.85 -5.02
C GLY A 33 17.17 -10.62 -4.52
N LEU A 34 16.72 -11.36 -3.51
CA LEU A 34 15.40 -11.19 -2.90
C LEU A 34 15.21 -9.82 -2.24
N LEU A 35 16.23 -9.31 -1.55
CA LEU A 35 16.21 -7.97 -0.94
C LEU A 35 16.06 -6.89 -2.01
N SER A 36 16.83 -6.99 -3.09
CA SER A 36 16.81 -6.03 -4.20
C SER A 36 15.47 -6.02 -4.94
N PHE A 37 14.87 -7.20 -5.15
CA PHE A 37 13.54 -7.29 -5.75
C PHE A 37 12.46 -6.66 -4.85
N LYS A 38 12.52 -6.92 -3.54
CA LYS A 38 11.54 -6.38 -2.58
C LYS A 38 11.67 -4.88 -2.37
N SER A 39 12.88 -4.33 -2.38
CA SER A 39 13.09 -2.88 -2.30
C SER A 39 12.50 -2.19 -3.54
N HIS A 40 12.72 -2.75 -4.73
CA HIS A 40 12.11 -2.27 -5.97
C HIS A 40 10.57 -2.30 -5.92
N GLN A 41 9.99 -3.40 -5.44
CA GLN A 41 8.54 -3.50 -5.29
C GLN A 41 7.99 -2.46 -4.31
N PHE A 42 8.66 -2.26 -3.17
CA PHE A 42 8.24 -1.26 -2.19
C PHE A 42 8.26 0.17 -2.76
N ILE A 43 9.31 0.53 -3.50
CA ILE A 43 9.41 1.84 -4.17
C ILE A 43 8.31 1.99 -5.22
N LYS A 44 8.06 0.95 -6.02
CA LYS A 44 6.94 0.92 -6.98
C LYS A 44 5.59 1.11 -6.27
N ASP A 45 5.38 0.45 -5.14
CA ASP A 45 4.13 0.54 -4.39
C ASP A 45 3.89 1.97 -3.88
N ILE A 46 4.93 2.64 -3.35
CA ILE A 46 4.84 4.06 -2.96
C ILE A 46 4.48 4.92 -4.16
N PHE A 47 5.24 4.79 -5.26
CA PHE A 47 5.08 5.63 -6.45
C PHE A 47 3.69 5.45 -7.08
N THR A 48 3.25 4.20 -7.24
CA THR A 48 1.92 3.90 -7.80
C THR A 48 0.79 4.39 -6.90
N ASN A 49 0.92 4.29 -5.58
CA ASN A 49 -0.10 4.81 -4.65
C ASN A 49 -0.20 6.33 -4.70
N THR A 50 0.93 7.04 -4.84
CA THR A 50 0.93 8.50 -5.06
C THR A 50 0.26 8.87 -6.38
N LEU A 51 0.59 8.16 -7.46
CA LEU A 51 -0.04 8.40 -8.78
C LEU A 51 -1.55 8.15 -8.75
N LYS A 52 -2.02 7.13 -8.02
CA LYS A 52 -3.45 6.89 -7.82
C LYS A 52 -4.13 8.08 -7.12
N SER A 53 -3.53 8.61 -6.06
CA SER A 53 -4.05 9.82 -5.40
C SER A 53 -4.11 11.01 -6.36
N LEU A 54 -3.04 11.24 -7.14
CA LEU A 54 -3.04 12.30 -8.15
C LEU A 54 -4.13 12.11 -9.21
N TYR A 55 -4.28 10.89 -9.71
CA TYR A 55 -5.28 10.53 -10.71
C TYR A 55 -6.71 10.70 -10.20
N PHE A 56 -6.97 10.46 -8.91
CA PHE A 56 -8.26 10.76 -8.30
C PHE A 56 -8.63 12.25 -8.44
N TYR A 57 -7.70 13.17 -8.18
CA TYR A 57 -7.95 14.60 -8.33
C TYR A 57 -8.19 15.04 -9.78
N MET A 58 -7.63 14.31 -10.74
CA MET A 58 -7.83 14.56 -12.17
C MET A 58 -9.19 14.01 -12.65
N SER A 59 -9.51 12.77 -12.27
CA SER A 59 -10.72 12.09 -12.72
C SER A 59 -11.99 12.53 -11.97
N LYS A 60 -11.85 13.00 -10.72
CA LYS A 60 -12.93 13.45 -9.84
C LYS A 60 -14.21 12.60 -9.97
N PRO A 61 -14.14 11.29 -9.67
CA PRO A 61 -15.27 10.38 -9.88
C PRO A 61 -16.50 10.73 -9.03
N PHE A 62 -16.31 11.47 -7.94
CA PHE A 62 -17.34 12.00 -7.06
C PHE A 62 -16.83 13.27 -6.38
N SER A 63 -17.74 14.01 -5.75
CA SER A 63 -17.48 15.27 -5.05
C SER A 63 -17.99 15.22 -3.60
N ILE A 64 -17.63 16.23 -2.82
CA ILE A 64 -18.19 16.43 -1.48
C ILE A 64 -19.72 16.58 -1.60
N GLY A 65 -20.45 15.87 -0.75
CA GLY A 65 -21.91 15.78 -0.77
C GLY A 65 -22.46 14.51 -1.42
N ASP A 66 -21.69 13.84 -2.28
CA ASP A 66 -22.16 12.61 -2.94
C ASP A 66 -22.32 11.47 -1.94
N LYS A 67 -23.39 10.67 -2.10
CA LYS A 67 -23.58 9.45 -1.33
C LYS A 67 -22.93 8.29 -2.07
N ILE A 68 -21.91 7.69 -1.48
CA ILE A 68 -21.13 6.63 -2.13
C ILE A 68 -21.09 5.36 -1.30
N LYS A 69 -20.91 4.23 -1.99
CA LYS A 69 -20.68 2.92 -1.39
C LYS A 69 -19.40 2.32 -1.94
N ILE A 70 -18.45 2.04 -1.04
CA ILE A 70 -17.13 1.50 -1.38
C ILE A 70 -16.85 0.28 -0.50
N SER A 71 -16.60 -0.87 -1.12
CA SER A 71 -16.25 -2.12 -0.43
C SER A 71 -17.22 -2.46 0.73
N GLY A 72 -18.54 -2.30 0.48
CA GLY A 72 -19.60 -2.52 1.47
C GLY A 72 -19.80 -1.43 2.52
N LYS A 73 -19.01 -0.35 2.49
CA LYS A 73 -19.16 0.82 3.37
C LYS A 73 -19.90 1.92 2.63
N GLU A 74 -21.11 2.25 3.09
CA GLU A 74 -21.91 3.36 2.56
C GLU A 74 -21.80 4.60 3.45
N GLY A 75 -21.76 5.79 2.86
CA GLY A 75 -21.79 7.07 3.56
C GLY A 75 -21.80 8.26 2.60
N THR A 76 -21.90 9.46 3.15
CA THR A 76 -21.83 10.72 2.38
C THR A 76 -20.41 11.26 2.44
N VAL A 77 -19.86 11.65 1.28
CA VAL A 77 -18.54 12.29 1.22
C VAL A 77 -18.61 13.64 1.91
N GLN A 78 -17.96 13.76 3.06
CA GLN A 78 -17.90 15.00 3.81
C GLN A 78 -16.70 15.85 3.44
N ASP A 79 -15.55 15.20 3.24
CA ASP A 79 -14.30 15.90 3.00
C ASP A 79 -13.35 15.04 2.17
N ILE A 80 -12.46 15.70 1.44
CA ILE A 80 -11.46 15.10 0.55
C ILE A 80 -10.11 15.76 0.87
N ASN A 81 -9.25 15.03 1.56
CA ASN A 81 -7.88 15.43 1.86
C ASN A 81 -6.90 14.79 0.88
N TYR A 82 -5.67 15.31 0.79
CA TYR A 82 -4.63 14.85 -0.14
C TYR A 82 -4.50 13.33 -0.30
N ASN A 83 -4.64 12.56 0.77
CA ASN A 83 -4.46 11.10 0.76
C ASN A 83 -5.67 10.28 1.21
N TYR A 84 -6.74 10.90 1.71
CA TYR A 84 -7.91 10.18 2.22
C TYR A 84 -9.20 10.98 2.00
N ILE A 85 -10.29 10.27 1.84
CA ILE A 85 -11.64 10.83 1.90
C ILE A 85 -12.27 10.52 3.25
N VAL A 86 -13.15 11.42 3.69
CA VAL A 86 -13.92 11.27 4.92
C VAL A 86 -15.36 11.00 4.53
N LEU A 87 -15.84 9.80 4.85
CA LEU A 87 -17.26 9.45 4.73
C LEU A 87 -17.96 9.66 6.06
N ARG A 88 -19.02 10.46 6.06
CA ARG A 88 -19.95 10.55 7.18
C ARG A 88 -20.96 9.41 7.10
N LYS A 89 -21.10 8.69 8.20
CA LYS A 89 -22.13 7.68 8.45
C LYS A 89 -23.02 8.13 9.61
N LYS A 90 -24.09 7.37 9.90
CA LYS A 90 -24.98 7.64 11.04
C LYS A 90 -24.21 7.70 12.37
N ASP A 91 -23.27 6.78 12.57
CA ASP A 91 -22.61 6.58 13.86
C ASP A 91 -21.15 7.09 13.90
N GLY A 92 -20.71 7.87 12.89
CA GLY A 92 -19.36 8.44 12.89
C GLY A 92 -18.76 8.66 11.50
N TYR A 93 -17.42 8.67 11.46
CA TYR A 93 -16.64 8.95 10.25
C TYR A 93 -15.79 7.76 9.84
N VAL A 94 -15.64 7.56 8.53
CA VAL A 94 -14.74 6.57 7.96
C VAL A 94 -13.74 7.26 7.06
N TYR A 95 -12.46 7.02 7.35
CA TYR A 95 -11.34 7.53 6.56
C TYR A 95 -10.92 6.45 5.58
N ILE A 96 -11.04 6.74 4.28
CA ILE A 96 -10.65 5.80 3.22
C ILE A 96 -9.46 6.39 2.47
N PRO A 97 -8.32 5.68 2.41
CA PRO A 97 -7.18 6.13 1.62
C PRO A 97 -7.54 6.19 0.14
N ILE A 98 -7.22 7.29 -0.53
CA ILE A 98 -7.59 7.51 -1.93
C ILE A 98 -7.01 6.44 -2.86
N PHE A 99 -5.76 6.01 -2.63
CA PHE A 99 -5.14 4.96 -3.45
C PHE A 99 -5.90 3.62 -3.41
N SER A 100 -6.65 3.35 -2.33
CA SER A 100 -7.43 2.11 -2.18
C SER A 100 -8.71 2.11 -3.02
N LEU A 101 -9.20 3.28 -3.43
CA LEU A 101 -10.40 3.45 -4.24
C LEU A 101 -10.27 2.76 -5.60
N PHE A 102 -9.07 2.76 -6.19
CA PHE A 102 -8.79 2.16 -7.49
C PHE A 102 -8.69 0.63 -7.47
N SER A 103 -8.76 0.03 -6.28
CA SER A 103 -8.78 -1.43 -6.10
C SER A 103 -10.19 -1.92 -5.69
N SER A 104 -11.22 -1.09 -5.80
CA SER A 104 -12.59 -1.42 -5.37
C SER A 104 -13.62 -0.86 -6.33
N VAL A 105 -14.79 -1.50 -6.37
CA VAL A 105 -15.97 -0.95 -7.06
C VAL A 105 -16.54 0.18 -6.22
N ILE A 106 -16.87 1.29 -6.89
CA ILE A 106 -17.42 2.50 -6.27
C ILE A 106 -18.79 2.73 -6.90
N GLU A 107 -19.84 2.70 -6.08
CA GLU A 107 -21.19 3.11 -6.48
C GLU A 107 -21.42 4.55 -6.02
N VAL A 108 -21.84 5.42 -6.94
CA VAL A 108 -22.12 6.84 -6.68
C VAL A 108 -23.60 7.11 -6.91
N ASN A 109 -24.29 7.51 -5.86
CA ASN A 109 -25.70 7.91 -5.91
C ASN A 109 -25.76 9.43 -5.75
N LYS A 110 -26.24 10.12 -6.80
CA LYS A 110 -26.41 11.57 -6.86
C LYS A 110 -27.79 11.99 -6.41
#